data_AF-A0A2S0WEU8-F1
#
_entry.id   AF-A0A2S0WEU8-F1
#
_cell.length_a   1.000
_cell.length_b   1.000
_cell.length_c   1.000
_cell.angle_alpha   90.00
_cell.angle_beta   90.00
_cell.angle_gamma   90.00
#
_symmetry.space_group_name_H-M   'P 1'
#
loop_
_entity.id
_entity.type
_entity.pdbx_description
1 polymer ?
#
loop_
_entity_poly.entity_id
_entity_poly.type
_entity_poly.pdbx_seq_one_letter_code
_entity_poly.pdbx_strand_id
1 'polypeptide(L)'
;MSSGSSPSSGRYSKRPRRYPLRRHYALTSRPESARSIRDKLVIRALRRIFEDNYSCYGARMLWAEINREDTFGHVARCTVERLMAADGLAGIRRRKKRPSARSAEAGE
;
A
#
# COMPACT_ATOMS: atom_id res chain seq x y z
N MET A 1 -71.25 -3.05 -27.97
CA MET A 1 -70.47 -3.54 -26.81
C MET A 1 -69.24 -4.25 -27.34
N SER A 2 -68.10 -3.93 -26.75
CA SER A 2 -66.73 -4.17 -27.21
C SER A 2 -66.31 -5.64 -27.14
N SER A 3 -65.41 -6.05 -28.04
CA SER A 3 -64.41 -7.08 -27.73
C SER A 3 -63.10 -6.72 -28.43
N GLY A 4 -62.34 -5.82 -27.79
CA GLY A 4 -60.98 -5.50 -28.16
C GLY A 4 -60.06 -6.69 -27.89
N SER A 5 -59.34 -7.14 -28.91
CA SER A 5 -58.25 -8.11 -28.76
C SER A 5 -56.98 -7.39 -28.30
N SER A 6 -56.52 -7.72 -27.10
CA SER A 6 -55.26 -7.23 -26.52
C SER A 6 -54.06 -7.78 -27.30
N PRO A 7 -53.06 -6.96 -27.70
CA PRO A 7 -51.80 -7.50 -28.17
C PRO A 7 -50.94 -7.90 -26.97
N SER A 8 -50.71 -9.20 -26.87
CA SER A 8 -49.43 -9.86 -26.56
C SER A 8 -48.39 -8.98 -25.84
N SER A 9 -48.26 -9.25 -24.55
CA SER A 9 -47.12 -8.94 -23.68
C SER A 9 -45.77 -8.92 -24.43
N GLY A 10 -45.35 -7.71 -24.79
CA GLY A 10 -44.02 -7.44 -25.32
C GLY A 10 -42.97 -7.88 -24.30
N ARG A 11 -42.27 -8.96 -24.64
CA ARG A 11 -41.10 -9.50 -23.93
C ARG A 11 -40.21 -8.35 -23.47
N TYR A 12 -40.13 -8.15 -22.15
CA TYR A 12 -39.10 -7.35 -21.51
C TYR A 12 -37.73 -7.94 -21.91
N SER A 13 -37.15 -7.44 -23.00
CA SER A 13 -35.81 -7.85 -23.41
C SER A 13 -34.83 -7.26 -22.40
N LYS A 14 -34.43 -8.06 -21.41
CA LYS A 14 -33.28 -7.76 -20.56
C LYS A 14 -32.02 -7.84 -21.42
N ARG A 15 -31.76 -6.79 -22.20
CA ARG A 15 -30.44 -6.58 -22.81
C ARG A 15 -29.52 -6.11 -21.67
N PRO A 16 -28.46 -6.84 -21.30
CA PRO A 16 -27.50 -6.31 -20.36
C PRO A 16 -26.85 -5.08 -21.02
N ARG A 17 -26.82 -3.95 -20.30
CA ARG A 17 -26.01 -2.80 -20.71
C ARG A 17 -24.55 -3.26 -20.62
N ARG A 18 -23.94 -3.57 -21.77
CA ARG A 18 -22.50 -3.78 -21.88
C ARG A 18 -21.83 -2.47 -21.49
N TYR A 19 -21.40 -2.35 -20.23
CA TYR A 19 -20.37 -1.38 -19.88
C TYR A 19 -19.15 -1.74 -20.73
N PRO A 20 -18.64 -0.82 -21.57
CA PRO A 20 -17.41 -1.11 -22.31
C PRO A 20 -16.32 -1.34 -21.27
N LEU A 21 -15.72 -2.53 -21.29
CA LEU A 21 -14.47 -2.79 -20.58
C LEU A 21 -13.48 -1.76 -21.09
N ARG A 22 -13.20 -0.74 -20.28
CA ARG A 22 -12.19 0.27 -20.57
C ARG A 22 -10.89 -0.48 -20.73
N ARG A 23 -10.51 -0.70 -21.99
CA ARG A 23 -9.25 -1.30 -22.39
C ARG A 23 -8.15 -0.30 -22.00
N HIS A 24 -7.56 -0.50 -20.82
CA HIS A 24 -6.49 0.33 -20.24
C HIS A 24 -5.12 0.09 -20.94
N TYR A 25 -5.04 0.20 -22.27
CA TYR A 25 -3.78 -0.03 -23.00
C TYR A 25 -2.77 1.12 -22.83
N ALA A 26 -3.22 2.29 -22.40
CA ALA A 26 -2.35 3.46 -22.16
C ALA A 26 -1.64 3.47 -20.79
N LEU A 27 -1.71 2.39 -20.00
CA LEU A 27 -0.94 2.24 -18.76
C LEU A 27 0.43 1.59 -18.97
N THR A 28 0.62 0.85 -20.08
CA THR A 28 1.82 0.02 -20.30
C THR A 28 3.06 0.84 -20.68
N SER A 29 2.89 2.03 -21.24
CA SER A 29 3.98 2.85 -21.80
C SER A 29 4.04 4.27 -21.24
N ARG A 30 3.56 4.49 -20.01
CA ARG A 30 3.68 5.80 -19.36
C ARG A 30 5.15 6.03 -18.96
N PRO A 31 5.75 7.18 -19.31
CA PRO A 31 7.03 7.56 -18.72
C PRO A 31 6.87 7.61 -17.20
N GLU A 32 7.94 7.28 -16.48
CA GLU A 32 7.91 7.22 -15.03
C GLU A 32 7.41 8.55 -14.46
N SER A 33 6.37 8.49 -13.62
CA SER A 33 5.85 9.69 -12.99
C SER A 33 6.96 10.37 -12.17
N ALA A 34 6.94 11.70 -12.10
CA ALA A 34 7.90 12.47 -11.29
C ALA A 34 7.99 11.97 -9.83
N ARG A 35 6.88 11.48 -9.27
CA ARG A 35 6.84 10.82 -7.97
C ARG A 35 7.67 9.54 -7.94
N SER A 36 7.57 8.70 -8.98
CA SER A 36 8.32 7.44 -9.05
C SER A 36 9.83 7.67 -9.17
N ILE A 37 10.24 8.69 -9.93
CA ILE A 37 11.64 9.11 -10.02
C ILE A 37 12.16 9.57 -8.65
N ARG A 38 11.38 10.43 -7.96
CA ARG A 38 11.72 10.90 -6.62
C ARG A 38 11.78 9.77 -5.60
N ASP A 39 10.81 8.86 -5.63
CA ASP A 39 10.76 7.68 -4.76
C ASP A 39 12.01 6.79 -4.95
N LYS A 40 12.49 6.62 -6.19
CA LYS A 40 13.74 5.89 -6.50
C LYS A 40 15.00 6.56 -5.95
N LEU A 41 15.00 7.89 -5.85
CA LEU A 41 16.10 8.63 -5.23
C LEU A 41 16.07 8.48 -3.71
N VAL A 42 14.88 8.66 -3.13
CA VAL A 42 14.65 8.54 -1.68
C VAL A 42 14.98 7.13 -1.19
N ILE A 43 14.54 6.08 -1.89
CA ILE A 43 14.84 4.69 -1.46
C ILE A 43 16.34 4.38 -1.52
N ARG A 44 17.08 4.94 -2.48
CA ARG A 44 18.55 4.77 -2.52
C ARG A 44 19.24 5.43 -1.34
N ALA A 45 18.78 6.61 -0.92
CA ALA A 45 19.30 7.26 0.28
C ALA A 45 18.94 6.47 1.54
N LEU A 46 17.68 6.03 1.66
CA LEU A 46 17.23 5.20 2.78
C LEU A 46 18.06 3.91 2.91
N ARG A 47 18.41 3.25 1.80
CA ARG A 47 19.29 2.06 1.81
C ARG A 47 20.68 2.36 2.35
N ARG A 48 21.29 3.47 1.94
CA ARG A 48 22.62 3.87 2.44
C ARG A 48 22.60 4.08 3.94
N ILE A 49 21.68 4.93 4.42
CA ILE A 49 21.51 5.20 5.85
C ILE A 49 21.20 3.90 6.60
N PHE A 50 20.38 3.02 6.04
CA PHE A 50 20.05 1.74 6.67
C PHE A 50 21.28 0.83 6.83
N GLU A 51 22.11 0.72 5.79
CA GLU A 51 23.36 -0.05 5.81
C GLU A 51 24.38 0.56 6.79
N ASP A 52 24.57 1.88 6.73
CA ASP A 52 25.49 2.63 7.59
C ASP A 52 25.12 2.49 9.08
N ASN A 53 23.83 2.27 9.38
CA ASN A 53 23.31 2.07 10.74
C ASN A 53 23.05 0.58 11.06
N TYR A 54 23.81 -0.33 10.45
CA TYR A 54 23.80 -1.78 10.71
C TYR A 54 22.42 -2.42 10.59
N SER A 55 21.57 -1.94 9.67
CA SER A 55 20.20 -2.43 9.48
C SER A 55 19.30 -2.34 10.73
N CYS A 56 19.71 -1.58 11.75
CA CYS A 56 18.97 -1.49 13.02
C CYS A 56 17.73 -0.58 12.88
N TYR A 57 17.81 0.42 12.01
CA TYR A 57 16.84 1.50 11.95
C TYR A 57 15.55 1.08 11.25
N GLY A 58 14.44 1.22 11.96
CA GLY A 58 13.10 1.13 11.37
C GLY A 58 12.67 2.44 10.70
N ALA A 59 11.46 2.43 10.13
CA ALA A 59 10.92 3.57 9.39
C ALA A 59 10.89 4.90 10.15
N ARG A 60 10.65 4.87 11.46
CA ARG A 60 10.66 6.07 12.30
C ARG A 60 12.05 6.71 12.39
N MET A 61 13.10 5.90 12.53
CA MET A 61 14.48 6.38 12.69
C MET A 61 14.99 6.90 11.34
N LEU A 62 14.78 6.12 10.27
CA LEU A 62 15.15 6.54 8.92
C LEU A 62 14.42 7.81 8.46
N TRP A 63 13.14 7.97 8.81
CA TRP A 63 12.39 9.20 8.55
C TRP A 63 12.96 10.41 9.29
N ALA A 64 13.43 10.24 10.53
CA ALA A 64 14.05 11.33 11.27
C ALA A 64 15.40 11.71 10.64
N GLU A 65 16.21 10.71 10.24
CA GLU A 65 17.53 10.95 9.67
C GLU A 65 17.46 11.64 8.30
N ILE A 66 16.60 11.15 7.41
CA ILE A 66 16.47 11.73 6.06
C ILE A 66 15.94 13.17 6.08
N ASN A 67 15.12 13.52 7.07
CA ASN A 67 14.61 14.88 7.25
C ASN A 67 15.60 15.79 8.01
N ARG A 68 16.60 15.24 8.70
CA ARG A 68 17.70 16.00 9.30
C ARG A 68 18.72 16.43 8.27
N GLU A 69 19.04 15.56 7.31
CA GLU A 69 19.96 15.85 6.21
C GLU A 69 19.36 16.83 5.17
N ASP A 70 18.04 17.05 5.23
CA ASP A 70 17.22 17.91 4.34
C ASP A 70 17.50 17.79 2.83
N THR A 71 18.12 16.67 2.42
CA THR A 71 18.65 16.48 1.07
C THR A 71 17.54 16.33 0.02
N PHE A 72 16.38 15.85 0.44
CA PHE A 72 15.21 15.68 -0.42
C PHE A 72 14.10 16.68 -0.10
N GLY A 73 14.27 17.58 0.88
CA GLY A 73 13.17 18.35 1.48
C GLY A 73 12.26 17.48 2.36
N HIS A 74 11.17 18.05 2.89
CA HIS A 74 10.27 17.35 3.82
C HIS A 74 9.67 16.07 3.21
N VAL A 75 10.09 14.91 3.73
CA VAL A 75 9.52 13.61 3.42
C VAL A 75 8.51 13.22 4.50
N ALA A 76 7.27 12.96 4.09
CA ALA A 76 6.25 12.44 4.99
C ALA A 76 6.63 11.03 5.47
N ARG A 77 6.35 10.74 6.74
CA ARG A 77 6.66 9.43 7.36
C ARG A 77 6.02 8.26 6.62
N CYS A 78 4.77 8.42 6.16
CA CYS A 78 4.05 7.40 5.39
C CYS A 78 4.75 7.06 4.06
N THR A 79 5.49 8.00 3.47
CA THR A 79 6.29 7.76 2.26
C THR A 79 7.44 6.83 2.58
N VAL A 80 8.17 7.08 3.67
CA VAL A 80 9.28 6.22 4.11
C VAL A 80 8.79 4.82 4.43
N GLU A 81 7.69 4.70 5.20
CA GLU A 81 7.09 3.40 5.54
C GLU A 81 6.68 2.60 4.31
N ARG A 82 6.01 3.23 3.34
CA ARG A 82 5.63 2.59 2.08
C ARG A 82 6.85 2.17 1.26
N LEU A 83 7.86 3.03 1.15
CA LEU A 83 9.06 2.75 0.36
C LEU A 83 9.86 1.60 0.98
N MET A 84 10.04 1.59 2.30
CA MET A 84 10.67 0.48 3.00
C MET A 84 9.92 -0.84 2.79
N ALA A 85 8.58 -0.82 2.85
CA ALA A 85 7.77 -2.01 2.61
C ALA A 85 7.88 -2.52 1.17
N ALA A 86 7.93 -1.62 0.18
CA ALA A 86 8.11 -1.98 -1.22
C ALA A 86 9.51 -2.55 -1.52
N ASP A 87 10.51 -2.10 -0.76
CA ASP A 87 11.91 -2.46 -0.95
C ASP A 87 12.35 -3.67 -0.09
N GLY A 88 11.54 -4.07 0.89
CA GLY A 88 11.84 -5.16 1.81
C GLY A 88 12.74 -4.77 3.00
N LEU A 89 12.95 -3.47 3.23
CA LEU A 89 13.73 -2.97 4.36
C LEU A 89 12.91 -3.08 5.65
N ALA A 90 13.39 -3.87 6.60
CA ALA A 90 12.78 -4.01 7.92
C ALA A 90 13.84 -3.81 9.01
N GLY A 91 13.70 -2.75 9.79
CA GLY A 91 14.52 -2.55 10.98
C GLY A 91 14.21 -3.55 12.09
N ILE A 92 15.06 -3.57 13.11
CA ILE A 92 14.92 -4.50 14.24
C ILE A 92 13.63 -4.20 15.01
N ARG A 93 12.78 -5.21 15.16
CA ARG A 93 11.56 -5.14 15.97
C ARG A 93 11.78 -5.90 17.27
N ARG A 94 11.44 -5.29 18.41
CA ARG A 94 11.47 -5.97 19.72
C ARG A 94 10.58 -7.21 19.66
N ARG A 95 11.17 -8.39 19.87
CA ARG A 95 10.40 -9.64 20.01
C ARG A 95 9.48 -9.52 21.22
N LYS A 96 8.17 -9.73 21.03
CA LYS A 96 7.22 -9.79 22.14
C LYS A 96 7.53 -11.05 22.96
N LYS A 97 7.96 -10.90 24.22
CA LYS A 97 8.07 -12.05 25.14
C LYS A 97 6.66 -12.58 25.39
N ARG A 98 6.47 -13.90 25.30
CA ARG A 98 5.23 -14.53 25.78
C ARG A 98 5.15 -14.25 27.29
N PRO A 99 4.02 -13.77 27.82
CA PRO A 99 3.85 -13.66 29.27
C PRO A 99 4.10 -15.05 29.88
N SER A 100 5.02 -15.15 30.83
CA SER A 100 5.19 -16.37 31.61
C SER A 100 4.02 -16.43 32.59
N ALA A 101 2.98 -17.19 32.25
CA ALA A 101 2.02 -17.61 33.26
C ALA A 101 2.76 -18.56 34.21
N ARG A 102 2.99 -18.16 35.47
CA ARG A 102 3.14 -19.14 36.55
C ARG A 102 1.72 -19.61 36.84
N SER A 103 1.44 -20.89 36.60
CA SER A 103 0.21 -21.51 37.09
C SER A 103 0.13 -21.25 38.60
N ALA A 104 -0.96 -20.64 39.07
CA ALA A 104 -1.20 -20.55 40.50
C ALA A 104 -1.34 -21.99 41.01
N GLU A 105 -0.54 -22.35 42.00
CA GLU A 105 -0.65 -23.64 42.66
C GLU A 105 -2.04 -23.70 43.28
N ALA A 106 -2.89 -24.58 42.76
CA ALA A 106 -4.20 -24.86 43.34
C ALA A 106 -3.95 -25.62 44.64
N GLY A 107 -3.83 -24.88 45.74
CA GLY A 107 -3.77 -25.44 47.09
C GLY A 107 -5.11 -26.06 47.47
N GLU A 108 -5.00 -27.26 48.03
CA GLU A 108 -6.02 -28.20 48.49
C GLU A 108 -6.88 -27.69 49.66
#